data_AF-A0AAD7CWL1-F1
#
_entry.id   AF-A0AAD7CWL1-F1
#
_cell.length_a   1.000
_cell.length_b   1.000
_cell.length_c   1.000
_cell.angle_alpha   90.00
_cell.angle_beta   90.00
_cell.angle_gamma   90.00
#
_symmetry.space_group_name_H-M   'P 1'
#
loop_
_entity.id
_entity.type
_entity.pdbx_description
1 polymer ?
#
loop_
_entity_poly.entity_id
_entity_poly.type
_entity_poly.pdbx_seq_one_letter_code
_entity_poly.pdbx_strand_id
1 'polypeptide(L)'
;VGFLYDIACQLERSARKWGFLLLEYLAHLQFAVLVLHVFGHHWVCQMIYHPRRRTLFDLTDGEGCERFWHSISKLIAYLCVCGYHRRIYTLDSQILHLQKTSIRCLGSWLAQC
;
A
#
# COMPACT_ATOMS: atom_id res chain seq x y z
N VAL A 1 -10.27 -10.64 -10.05
CA VAL A 1 -9.37 -9.46 -10.14
C VAL A 1 -9.26 -8.83 -8.76
N GLY A 2 -8.06 -8.52 -8.29
CA GLY A 2 -7.84 -7.86 -7.00
C GLY A 2 -8.04 -6.34 -7.09
N PHE A 3 -8.86 -5.77 -6.21
CA PHE A 3 -9.07 -4.33 -6.05
C PHE A 3 -8.58 -3.89 -4.68
N LEU A 4 -7.52 -3.07 -4.67
CA LEU A 4 -6.84 -2.66 -3.45
C LEU A 4 -6.94 -1.14 -3.28
N TYR A 5 -7.64 -0.71 -2.24
CA TYR A 5 -7.95 0.71 -2.02
C TYR A 5 -8.22 1.05 -0.56
N ASP A 6 -7.97 2.29 -0.16
CA ASP A 6 -8.01 2.73 1.24
C ASP A 6 -9.39 2.57 1.87
N ILE A 7 -10.46 2.70 1.07
CA ILE A 7 -11.85 2.53 1.49
C ILE A 7 -12.52 1.32 0.83
N ALA A 8 -11.76 0.33 0.39
CA ALA A 8 -12.30 -0.85 -0.30
C ALA A 8 -13.41 -1.57 0.51
N CYS A 9 -13.30 -1.58 1.84
CA CYS A 9 -14.32 -2.14 2.73
C CYS A 9 -15.66 -1.38 2.69
N GLN A 10 -15.61 -0.06 2.58
CA GLN A 10 -16.81 0.78 2.45
C GLN A 10 -17.38 0.69 1.03
N LEU A 11 -16.50 0.57 0.04
CA LEU A 11 -16.89 0.42 -1.36
C LEU A 11 -17.63 -0.90 -1.59
N GLU A 12 -17.09 -2.04 -1.15
CA GLU A 12 -17.76 -3.34 -1.26
C GLU A 12 -19.13 -3.31 -0.55
N ARG A 13 -19.17 -2.78 0.68
CA ARG A 13 -20.42 -2.66 1.45
C ARG A 13 -21.45 -1.79 0.72
N SER A 14 -21.03 -0.65 0.19
CA SER A 14 -21.92 0.29 -0.51
C SER A 14 -22.42 -0.30 -1.82
N ALA A 15 -21.55 -0.97 -2.57
CA ALA A 15 -21.91 -1.63 -3.82
C ALA A 15 -22.95 -2.72 -3.59
N ARG A 16 -22.78 -3.55 -2.54
CA ARG A 16 -23.77 -4.57 -2.16
C ARG A 16 -25.09 -3.98 -1.66
N LYS A 17 -25.03 -2.86 -0.92
CA LYS A 17 -26.22 -2.22 -0.33
C LYS A 17 -27.10 -1.53 -1.37
N TRP A 18 -26.48 -0.83 -2.33
CA TRP A 18 -27.18 0.05 -3.26
C TRP A 18 -27.26 -0.50 -4.69
N GLY A 19 -26.58 -1.61 -4.99
CA GLY A 19 -26.61 -2.23 -6.32
C GLY A 19 -25.90 -1.41 -7.40
N PHE A 20 -24.96 -0.51 -7.03
CA PHE A 20 -24.25 0.36 -7.99
C PHE A 20 -23.36 -0.40 -8.97
N LEU A 21 -23.02 -1.66 -8.69
CA LEU A 21 -22.31 -2.56 -9.58
C LEU A 21 -23.23 -3.78 -9.82
N LEU A 22 -23.39 -4.22 -11.08
CA LEU A 22 -24.08 -5.49 -11.32
C LEU A 22 -23.40 -6.57 -10.50
N LEU A 23 -24.22 -7.43 -9.89
CA LEU A 23 -23.76 -8.51 -9.01
C LEU A 23 -22.69 -9.39 -9.68
N GLU A 24 -22.81 -9.55 -11.00
CA GLU A 24 -21.86 -10.26 -11.87
C GLU A 24 -20.46 -9.67 -11.79
N TYR A 25 -20.31 -8.34 -11.86
CA TYR A 25 -18.99 -7.69 -11.75
C TYR A 25 -18.42 -7.78 -10.33
N LEU A 26 -19.26 -7.65 -9.30
CA LEU A 26 -18.82 -7.77 -7.91
C LEU A 26 -18.31 -9.18 -7.59
N ALA A 27 -18.91 -10.22 -8.17
CA ALA A 27 -18.48 -11.61 -7.96
C ALA A 27 -17.06 -11.88 -8.47
N HIS A 28 -16.58 -11.09 -9.45
CA HIS A 28 -15.24 -11.21 -10.01
C HIS A 28 -14.19 -10.32 -9.32
N LEU A 29 -14.60 -9.45 -8.38
CA LEU A 29 -13.75 -8.52 -7.68
C LEU A 29 -13.44 -9.00 -6.26
N GLN A 30 -12.16 -8.96 -5.91
CA GLN A 30 -11.68 -9.28 -4.58
C GLN A 30 -11.19 -7.99 -3.93
N PHE A 31 -11.83 -7.56 -2.86
CA PHE A 31 -11.51 -6.30 -2.19
C PHE A 31 -10.50 -6.52 -1.07
N ALA A 32 -9.47 -5.67 -1.02
CA ALA A 32 -8.53 -5.59 0.09
C ALA A 32 -8.21 -4.11 0.39
N VAL A 33 -7.84 -3.85 1.64
CA VAL A 33 -7.38 -2.53 2.09
C VAL A 33 -5.86 -2.59 2.26
N LEU A 34 -5.13 -1.56 1.82
CA LEU A 34 -3.68 -1.45 2.07
C LEU A 34 -3.39 -1.66 3.56
N VAL A 35 -2.33 -2.40 3.90
CA VAL A 35 -1.95 -2.64 5.31
C VAL A 35 -1.79 -1.32 6.07
N LEU A 36 -1.22 -0.30 5.45
CA LEU A 36 -1.13 1.06 6.00
C LEU A 36 -2.46 1.67 6.43
N HIS A 37 -3.51 1.40 5.66
CA HIS A 37 -4.83 1.99 5.89
C HIS A 37 -5.73 1.09 6.73
N VAL A 38 -5.47 -0.23 6.75
CA VAL A 38 -6.33 -1.19 7.47
C VAL A 38 -6.36 -0.90 8.97
N PHE A 39 -5.25 -0.43 9.54
CA PHE A 39 -5.18 -0.01 10.93
C PHE A 39 -6.05 1.21 11.26
N GLY A 40 -6.34 2.07 10.28
CA GLY A 40 -7.26 3.19 10.42
C GLY A 40 -8.75 2.80 10.43
N HIS A 41 -9.07 1.54 10.11
CA HIS A 41 -10.44 1.02 10.12
C HIS A 41 -10.75 0.21 11.39
N HIS A 42 -12.05 -0.07 11.60
CA HIS A 42 -12.51 -0.98 12.65
C HIS A 42 -11.86 -2.37 12.54
N TRP A 43 -11.69 -3.06 13.69
CA TRP A 43 -11.05 -4.38 13.78
C TRP A 43 -11.62 -5.44 12.82
N VAL A 44 -12.93 -5.38 12.52
CA VAL A 44 -13.57 -6.28 11.55
C VAL A 44 -13.00 -6.09 10.15
N CYS A 45 -12.72 -4.85 9.76
CA CYS A 45 -12.08 -4.54 8.49
C CYS A 45 -10.67 -5.14 8.42
N GLN A 46 -9.91 -5.02 9.51
CA GLN A 46 -8.58 -5.62 9.66
C GLN A 46 -8.59 -7.13 9.52
N MET A 47 -9.64 -7.81 9.98
CA MET A 47 -9.72 -9.26 9.82
C MET A 47 -10.16 -9.71 8.43
N ILE A 48 -11.05 -8.96 7.78
CA ILE A 48 -11.73 -9.37 6.54
C ILE A 48 -11.01 -8.87 5.29
N TYR A 49 -10.44 -7.67 5.31
CA TYR A 49 -9.86 -7.02 4.12
C TYR A 49 -8.34 -6.97 4.14
N HIS A 50 -7.70 -7.71 5.06
CA HIS A 50 -6.25 -7.81 5.12
C HIS A 50 -5.70 -8.45 3.84
N PRO A 51 -4.71 -7.84 3.15
CA PRO A 51 -4.12 -8.39 1.93
C PRO A 51 -3.56 -9.81 2.14
N ARG A 52 -2.85 -10.05 3.25
CA ARG A 52 -2.34 -11.40 3.62
C ARG A 52 -3.42 -12.47 3.88
N ARG A 53 -4.70 -12.11 3.98
CA ARG A 53 -5.82 -13.05 4.18
C ARG A 53 -6.69 -13.22 2.94
N ARG A 54 -6.42 -12.47 1.87
CA ARG A 54 -7.22 -12.47 0.64
C ARG A 54 -6.38 -13.03 -0.50
N THR A 55 -6.85 -14.13 -1.07
CA THR A 55 -6.28 -14.67 -2.31
C THR A 55 -6.26 -13.58 -3.40
N LEU A 56 -5.22 -13.61 -4.25
CA LEU A 56 -4.87 -12.59 -5.26
C LEU A 56 -4.03 -11.41 -4.75
N PHE A 57 -3.73 -11.32 -3.45
CA PHE A 57 -2.87 -10.28 -2.88
C PHE A 57 -1.61 -10.85 -2.20
N ASP A 58 -1.40 -12.16 -2.36
CA ASP A 58 -0.49 -12.98 -1.55
C ASP A 58 1.00 -12.62 -1.73
N LEU A 59 1.35 -11.90 -2.81
CA LEU A 59 2.70 -11.41 -3.09
C LEU A 59 2.91 -9.93 -2.73
N THR A 60 1.83 -9.21 -2.45
CA THR A 60 1.87 -7.80 -2.03
C THR A 60 1.43 -7.72 -0.59
N ASP A 61 2.36 -7.95 0.32
CA ASP A 61 2.12 -7.82 1.76
C ASP A 61 1.93 -6.36 2.21
N GLY A 62 2.06 -5.40 1.28
CA GLY A 62 2.07 -3.98 1.55
C GLY A 62 3.34 -3.50 2.25
N GLU A 63 4.17 -4.40 2.77
CA GLU A 63 5.33 -4.12 3.62
C GLU A 63 6.42 -3.40 2.83
N GLY A 64 6.57 -3.71 1.54
CA GLY A 64 7.41 -2.91 0.63
C GLY A 64 7.01 -1.43 0.61
N CYS A 65 5.70 -1.14 0.52
CA CYS A 65 5.17 0.21 0.60
C CYS A 65 5.33 0.81 2.00
N GLU A 66 5.15 0.04 3.08
CA GLU A 66 5.33 0.54 4.45
C GLU A 66 6.78 0.89 4.75
N ARG A 67 7.72 0.02 4.37
CA ARG A 67 9.16 0.26 4.51
C ARG A 67 9.59 1.47 3.70
N PHE A 68 9.09 1.59 2.47
CA PHE A 68 9.32 2.77 1.64
C PHE A 68 8.76 4.04 2.30
N TRP A 69 7.48 4.03 2.70
CA TRP A 69 6.84 5.15 3.38
C TRP A 69 7.59 5.55 4.65
N HIS A 70 7.92 4.61 5.52
CA HIS A 70 8.68 4.84 6.75
C HIS A 70 10.05 5.47 6.46
N SER A 71 10.71 5.06 5.37
CA SER A 71 12.02 5.60 4.98
C SER A 71 11.98 7.05 4.47
N ILE A 72 10.82 7.52 3.98
CA ILE A 72 10.63 8.90 3.51
C ILE A 72 9.80 9.76 4.48
N SER A 73 9.11 9.17 5.46
CA SER A 73 8.19 9.88 6.37
C SER A 73 8.89 10.98 7.17
N LYS A 74 10.16 10.78 7.52
CA LYS A 74 11.01 11.78 8.20
C LYS A 74 11.20 13.06 7.38
N LEU A 75 11.04 12.99 6.05
CA LEU A 75 11.18 14.13 5.17
C LEU A 75 9.91 14.99 5.13
N ILE A 76 8.76 14.51 5.57
CA ILE A 76 7.46 15.22 5.43
C ILE A 76 7.54 16.64 6.00
N ALA A 77 7.97 16.77 7.25
CA ALA A 77 8.06 18.08 7.91
C ALA A 77 9.02 19.05 7.17
N TYR A 78 10.18 18.55 6.73
CA TYR A 78 11.16 19.33 5.98
C TYR A 78 10.65 19.74 4.59
N LEU A 79 9.99 18.83 3.88
CA LEU A 79 9.51 19.07 2.52
C LEU A 79 8.33 20.04 2.48
N CYS A 80 7.50 20.11 3.53
CA CYS A 80 6.42 21.08 3.66
C CYS A 80 6.91 22.53 3.66
N VAL A 81 8.13 22.80 4.17
CA VAL A 81 8.72 24.15 4.22
C VAL A 81 9.72 24.42 3.09
N CYS A 82 10.05 23.42 2.27
CA CYS A 82 10.96 23.58 1.14
C CYS A 82 10.27 24.12 -0.11
N GLY A 83 11.01 24.94 -0.87
CA GLY A 83 10.63 25.34 -2.22
C GLY A 83 10.55 24.16 -3.19
N TYR A 84 9.78 24.33 -4.26
CA TYR A 84 9.43 23.29 -5.23
C TYR A 84 10.63 22.49 -5.75
N HIS A 85 11.66 23.16 -6.28
CA HIS A 85 12.82 22.48 -6.85
C HIS A 85 13.63 21.68 -5.81
N ARG A 86 13.80 22.24 -4.61
CA ARG A 86 14.52 21.56 -3.54
C ARG A 86 13.74 20.36 -3.01
N ARG A 87 12.41 20.44 -2.93
CA ARG A 87 11.55 19.31 -2.58
C ARG A 87 11.74 18.14 -3.54
N ILE A 88 11.67 18.39 -4.85
CA ILE A 88 11.84 17.35 -5.88
C ILE A 88 13.24 16.75 -5.80
N TYR A 89 14.28 17.58 -5.74
CA TYR A 89 15.66 17.12 -5.64
C TYR A 89 15.90 16.22 -4.42
N THR A 90 15.39 16.62 -3.25
CA THR A 90 15.54 15.84 -2.02
C THR A 90 14.80 14.51 -2.08
N LEU A 91 13.57 14.51 -2.62
CA LEU A 91 12.81 13.27 -2.82
C LEU A 91 13.53 12.32 -3.77
N ASP A 92 13.98 12.82 -4.93
CA ASP A 92 14.66 12.01 -5.94
C ASP A 92 15.97 11.43 -5.40
N SER A 93 16.77 12.25 -4.72
CA SER A 93 18.01 11.81 -4.05
C SER A 93 17.74 10.69 -3.03
N GLN A 94 16.67 10.83 -2.22
CA GLN A 94 16.31 9.83 -1.22
C GLN A 94 15.84 8.53 -1.88
N ILE A 95 15.01 8.61 -2.92
CA ILE A 95 14.51 7.44 -3.66
C ILE A 95 15.67 6.68 -4.30
N LEU A 96 16.60 7.38 -4.96
CA LEU A 96 17.80 6.78 -5.55
C LEU A 96 18.67 6.08 -4.51
N HIS A 97 18.82 6.68 -3.32
CA HIS A 97 19.54 6.06 -2.21
C HIS A 97 18.85 4.79 -1.71
N LEU A 98 17.53 4.83 -1.54
CA LEU A 98 16.73 3.69 -1.10
C LEU A 98 16.76 2.54 -2.11
N GLN A 99 16.68 2.84 -3.40
CA GLN A 99 16.76 1.83 -4.47
C GLN A 99 18.12 1.13 -4.46
N LYS A 100 19.22 1.88 -4.40
CA LYS A 100 20.58 1.31 -4.32
C LYS A 100 20.74 0.41 -3.09
N THR A 101 20.20 0.86 -1.96
CA THR A 101 20.25 0.09 -0.71
C THR A 101 19.41 -1.18 -0.79
N SER A 102 18.19 -1.08 -1.35
CA SER A 102 17.28 -2.21 -1.55
C SER A 102 17.90 -3.29 -2.43
N ILE A 103 18.50 -2.93 -3.58
CA ILE A 103 19.18 -3.87 -4.48
C ILE A 103 20.35 -4.56 -3.77
N ARG A 104 21.15 -3.80 -3.02
CA ARG A 104 22.27 -4.38 -2.24
C ARG A 104 21.77 -5.38 -1.19
N CYS A 105 20.73 -5.03 -0.44
CA CYS A 105 20.13 -5.91 0.55
C CYS A 105 19.54 -7.17 -0.09
N LEU A 106 18.87 -7.04 -1.23
CA LEU A 106 18.35 -8.16 -2.01
C LEU A 106 19.48 -9.11 -2.45
N GLY A 107 20.58 -8.55 -2.97
CA GLY A 107 21.76 -9.34 -3.33
C GLY A 107 22.35 -10.12 -2.15
N SER A 108 22.46 -9.48 -0.98
CA SER A 108 22.91 -10.18 0.23
C SER A 108 21.94 -11.25 0.72
N TRP A 109 20.63 -11.02 0.55
CA TRP A 109 19.59 -11.98 0.94
C TRP A 109 19.62 -13.23 0.05
N LEU A 110 19.72 -13.04 -1.27
CA LEU A 110 19.84 -14.14 -2.23
C LEU A 110 21.11 -14.97 -1.99
N ALA A 111 22.21 -14.33 -1.58
CA ALA A 111 23.46 -15.03 -1.28
C ALA A 111 23.42 -15.86 0.02
N GLN A 112 22.39 -15.69 0.85
CA GLN A 112 22.18 -16.44 2.10
C GLN A 112 21.15 -17.57 1.94
N CYS A 113 20.49 -17.67 0.78
CA CYS A 113 19.61 -18.78 0.40
C CYS A 113 20.40 -19.89 -0.29
#